data_AF-A0A2V6H8Q1-F1
#
_entry.id   AF-A0A2V6H8Q1-F1
#
_cell.length_a   1.000
_cell.length_b   1.000
_cell.length_c   1.000
_cell.angle_alpha   90.00
_cell.angle_beta   90.00
_cell.angle_gamma   90.00
#
_symmetry.space_group_name_H-M   'P 1'
#
loop_
_entity.id
_entity.type
_entity.pdbx_description
1 polymer ?
#
loop_
_entity_poly.entity_id
_entity_poly.type
_entity_poly.pdbx_seq_one_letter_code
_entity_poly.pdbx_strand_id
1 'polypeptide(L)' 'DIDATIAKLKERGVAFDMEKTETPVCWMAQFRDPDGNKLVVHKRKEK' A
#
# COMPACT_ATOMS: atom_id res chain seq x y z
N ASP A 1 -8.56 -4.11 5.15
CA ASP A 1 -8.36 -4.87 3.90
C ASP A 1 -7.40 -4.13 2.99
N ILE A 2 -6.41 -4.81 2.38
CA ILE A 2 -5.33 -4.13 1.65
C ILE A 2 -5.82 -3.55 0.32
N ASP A 3 -6.63 -4.30 -0.43
CA ASP A 3 -7.15 -3.88 -1.72
C ASP A 3 -8.07 -2.66 -1.59
N ALA A 4 -9.00 -2.70 -0.63
CA ALA A 4 -9.88 -1.56 -0.35
C ALA A 4 -9.11 -0.30 0.10
N THR A 5 -7.98 -0.48 0.80
CA THR A 5 -7.13 0.64 1.24
C THR A 5 -6.40 1.24 0.04
N ILE A 6 -5.81 0.42 -0.81
CA ILE A 6 -5.11 0.87 -2.02
C ILE A 6 -6.07 1.57 -2.97
N ALA A 7 -7.28 1.03 -3.18
CA ALA A 7 -8.30 1.67 -4.01
C ALA A 7 -8.66 3.07 -3.51
N LYS A 8 -8.95 3.22 -2.20
CA LYS A 8 -9.24 4.52 -1.58
C LYS A 8 -8.09 5.51 -1.70
N LEU A 9 -6.84 5.05 -1.62
CA LEU A 9 -5.67 5.91 -1.78
C LEU A 9 -5.49 6.35 -3.23
N LYS A 10 -5.69 5.46 -4.21
CA LYS A 10 -5.65 5.79 -5.64
C LYS A 10 -6.77 6.77 -6.03
N GLU A 11 -7.98 6.59 -5.52
CA GLU A 11 -9.11 7.53 -5.72
C GLU A 11 -8.80 8.94 -5.19
N ARG A 12 -7.98 9.03 -4.13
CA ARG A 12 -7.53 10.30 -3.56
C ARG A 12 -6.32 10.90 -4.28
N GLY A 13 -5.86 10.30 -5.38
CA GLY A 13 -4.73 10.78 -6.18
C GLY A 13 -3.35 10.44 -5.59
N VAL A 14 -3.26 9.49 -4.66
CA VAL A 14 -1.98 9.06 -4.09
C VAL A 14 -1.21 8.23 -5.12
N ALA A 15 0.01 8.66 -5.44
CA ALA A 15 0.93 7.92 -6.31
C ALA A 15 1.66 6.84 -5.52
N PHE A 16 1.68 5.62 -6.05
CA PHE A 16 2.39 4.49 -5.45
C PHE A 16 3.76 4.31 -6.12
N ASP A 17 4.82 4.36 -5.31
CA ASP A 17 6.18 4.03 -5.75
C ASP A 17 6.33 2.51 -5.96
N MET A 18 5.57 1.72 -5.20
CA MET A 18 5.54 0.27 -5.29
C MET A 18 4.08 -0.19 -5.18
N GLU A 19 3.60 -0.78 -6.27
CA GLU A 19 2.28 -1.39 -6.32
C GLU A 19 2.16 -2.58 -5.36
N LYS A 20 0.91 -3.02 -5.12
CA LYS A 20 0.63 -4.18 -4.27
C LYS A 20 1.48 -5.37 -4.69
N THR A 21 2.41 -5.73 -3.83
CA THR A 21 3.33 -6.85 -4.03
C THR A 21 3.08 -7.90 -2.98
N GLU A 22 3.02 -9.15 -3.45
CA GLU A 22 2.87 -10.31 -2.60
C GLU A 22 4.24 -10.85 -2.17
N THR A 23 4.36 -11.18 -0.90
CA THR A 23 5.48 -11.93 -0.33
C THR A 23 4.94 -13.22 0.31
N PRO A 24 5.80 -14.16 0.74
CA PRO A 24 5.35 -15.41 1.36
C PRO A 24 4.46 -15.20 2.59
N VAL A 25 4.68 -14.12 3.35
CA VAL A 25 4.02 -13.88 4.65
C VAL A 25 3.09 -12.67 4.68
N CYS A 26 3.20 -11.76 3.70
CA CYS A 26 2.42 -10.53 3.70
C CYS A 26 2.21 -9.94 2.30
N TRP A 27 1.28 -8.99 2.23
CA TRP A 27 1.12 -8.07 1.11
C TRP A 27 1.57 -6.68 1.53
N MET A 28 2.23 -5.97 0.61
CA MET A 28 2.71 -4.61 0.86
C MET A 28 2.58 -3.72 -0.37
N ALA A 29 2.38 -2.42 -0.15
CA ALA A 29 2.44 -1.37 -1.18
C ALA A 29 3.11 -0.14 -0.58
N GLN A 30 3.88 0.61 -1.36
CA GLN A 30 4.60 1.80 -0.89
C GLN A 30 4.14 3.04 -1.64
N PHE A 31 4.00 4.15 -0.91
CA PHE A 31 3.60 5.44 -1.45
C PHE A 31 4.25 6.58 -0.65
N ARG A 32 4.11 7.81 -1.15
CA ARG A 32 4.52 9.01 -0.43
C ARG A 32 3.32 9.86 -0.02
N ASP A 33 3.43 10.46 1.15
CA ASP A 33 2.53 11.54 1.54
C ASP A 33 2.93 12.86 0.83
N PRO A 34 2.11 13.93 0.96
CA PRO A 34 2.42 15.23 0.35
C PRO A 34 3.72 15.86 0.84
N ASP A 35 4.19 15.49 2.04
CA ASP A 35 5.45 15.95 2.62
C ASP A 35 6.67 15.15 2.10
N GLY A 36 6.43 14.12 1.28
CA GLY A 36 7.46 13.26 0.70
C GLY A 36 7.89 12.10 1.59
N ASN A 37 7.24 11.88 2.74
CA ASN A 37 7.54 10.77 3.63
C ASN A 37 7.12 9.45 2.99
N LYS A 38 7.99 8.44 3.10
CA LYS A 38 7.70 7.11 2.60
C LYS A 38 6.80 6.36 3.59
N LEU A 39 5.63 5.95 3.11
CA LEU A 39 4.65 5.16 3.83
C LEU A 39 4.46 3.79 3.17
N VAL A 40 4.17 2.78 3.98
CA VAL A 40 3.94 1.41 3.51
C VAL A 40 2.60 0.90 4.04
N VAL A 41 1.72 0.50 3.12
CA VAL A 41 0.52 -0.27 3.48
C VAL A 41 0.92 -1.72 3.60
N HIS A 42 0.74 -2.33 4.77
CA HIS A 42 1.12 -3.71 5.04
C HIS A 42 -0.08 -4.50 5.57
N LYS A 43 -0.29 -5.71 5.02
CA LYS A 43 -1.25 -6.70 5.52
C LYS A 43 -0.57 -8.05 5.62
N ARG A 44 -0.46 -8.60 6.83
CA ARG A 44 0.04 -9.98 7.01
C ARG A 44 -1.01 -10.97 6.50
N LYS A 45 -0.56 -12.07 5.90
CA LYS A 45 -1.42 -13.20 5.58
C LYS A 45 -1.91 -13.84 6.88
N GLU A 46 -3.16 -14.27 6.89
CA GLU A 46 -3.67 -15.12 7.96
C GLU A 46 -2.99 -16.49 7.86
N LYS A 47 -2.88 -17.19 9.00
CA LYS A 47 -2.24 -18.51 9.08
C LYS A 47 -3.13 -19.59 8.46
#